data_AF-A0A8J6NU94-F1
#
_entry.id   AF-A0A8J6NU94-F1
#
_cell.length_a   1.000
_cell.length_b   1.000
_cell.length_c   1.000
_cell.angle_alpha   90.00
_cell.angle_beta   90.00
_cell.angle_gamma   90.00
#
_symmetry.space_group_name_H-M   'P 1'
#
loop_
_entity.id
_entity.type
_entity.pdbx_description
1 polymer ?
#
loop_
_entity_poly.entity_id
_entity_poly.type
_entity_poly.pdbx_seq_one_letter_code
_entity_poly.pdbx_strand_id
1 'polypeptide(L)'
;MIVKCLNCPKVFNIPDERLPTGKKVIFPCPDCKGTIELDLRPKSAREGALPAEKKQKEHLTGEALKKKILRNVKELPPMPQTVLKAREIMANPKSDFKELAQLFETDQAIATKILKIANSPYYGYSGKVSSIQRASLVLGHKTLGELITIGGTASLLGHRLEGYGLDAGALWKHSLAVAFGARIIANNKEPALSNDAFTSGLIHDAGKLILDQYIKERWELFEEFMADGQQTFLSAEKKILELD
;
A
#
# COMPACT_ATOMS: atom_id res chain seq x y z
N MET A 1 43.04 -31.18 -17.21
CA MET A 1 42.84 -30.02 -16.29
C MET A 1 43.68 -30.15 -15.00
N ILE A 2 44.31 -29.06 -14.54
CA ILE A 2 45.07 -29.02 -13.26
C ILE A 2 44.12 -28.67 -12.10
N VAL A 3 44.08 -29.51 -11.07
CA VAL A 3 43.19 -29.38 -9.90
C VAL A 3 44.00 -29.39 -8.62
N LYS A 4 43.85 -28.35 -7.78
CA LYS A 4 44.48 -28.28 -6.46
C LYS A 4 43.51 -28.74 -5.39
N CYS A 5 43.98 -29.55 -4.45
CA CYS A 5 43.20 -29.83 -3.25
C CYS A 5 43.18 -28.59 -2.33
N LEU A 6 42.04 -28.29 -1.72
CA LEU A 6 41.94 -27.20 -0.74
C LEU A 6 42.37 -27.62 0.68
N ASN A 7 42.48 -28.93 0.91
CA ASN A 7 42.78 -29.50 2.23
C ASN A 7 44.22 -30.07 2.32
N CYS A 8 44.99 -30.03 1.23
CA CYS A 8 46.41 -30.38 1.22
C CYS A 8 47.13 -29.68 0.05
N PRO A 9 48.45 -29.49 0.09
CA PRO A 9 49.19 -28.77 -0.94
C PRO A 9 49.37 -29.52 -2.28
N LYS A 10 48.73 -30.69 -2.47
CA LYS A 10 48.89 -31.50 -3.68
C LYS A 10 48.09 -30.95 -4.87
N VAL A 11 48.71 -31.08 -6.04
CA VAL A 11 48.17 -30.68 -7.34
C VAL A 11 48.04 -31.92 -8.20
N PHE A 12 46.87 -32.16 -8.78
CA PHE A 12 46.57 -33.29 -9.63
C PHE A 12 46.36 -32.82 -11.07
N ASN A 13 46.92 -33.55 -12.04
CA ASN A 13 46.60 -33.36 -13.44
C ASN A 13 45.62 -34.46 -13.87
N ILE A 14 44.37 -34.09 -14.12
CA ILE A 14 43.33 -35.04 -14.56
C ILE A 14 43.25 -34.96 -16.09
N PRO A 15 43.49 -36.07 -16.82
CA PRO A 15 43.31 -36.13 -18.27
C PRO A 15 41.84 -35.86 -18.63
N ASP A 16 41.60 -35.07 -19.67
CA ASP A 16 40.26 -34.59 -20.02
C ASP A 16 39.31 -35.73 -20.44
N GLU A 17 39.83 -36.88 -20.87
CA GLU A 17 39.09 -38.10 -21.22
C GLU A 17 38.32 -38.72 -20.05
N ARG A 18 38.68 -38.40 -18.80
CA ARG A 18 38.05 -38.96 -17.58
C ARG A 18 37.01 -38.03 -16.95
N LEU A 19 36.71 -36.88 -17.57
CA LEU A 19 35.84 -35.86 -17.01
C LEU A 19 34.44 -35.90 -17.67
N PRO A 20 33.35 -36.14 -16.92
CA PRO A 20 32.01 -36.07 -17.47
C PRO A 20 31.66 -34.62 -17.82
N THR A 21 31.22 -34.39 -19.06
CA THR A 21 30.85 -33.07 -19.56
C THR A 21 29.53 -32.58 -18.95
N GLY A 22 29.49 -31.30 -18.53
CA GLY A 22 28.25 -30.62 -18.15
C GLY A 22 27.70 -30.85 -16.74
N LYS A 23 28.41 -31.53 -15.84
CA LYS A 23 27.98 -31.76 -14.44
C LYS A 23 29.01 -31.25 -13.41
N LYS A 24 28.54 -30.97 -12.19
CA LYS A 24 29.40 -30.86 -11.00
C LYS A 24 29.88 -32.26 -10.61
N VAL A 25 31.17 -32.42 -10.38
CA VAL A 25 31.79 -33.70 -9.97
C VAL A 25 32.40 -33.53 -8.59
N ILE A 26 32.03 -34.41 -7.67
CA ILE A 26 32.54 -34.44 -6.30
C ILE A 26 33.27 -35.76 -6.13
N PHE A 27 34.53 -35.71 -5.69
CA PHE A 27 35.30 -36.91 -5.40
C PHE A 27 36.25 -36.68 -4.22
N PRO A 28 36.56 -37.73 -3.45
CA PRO A 28 37.51 -37.62 -2.35
C PRO A 28 38.94 -37.51 -2.87
N CYS A 29 39.73 -36.64 -2.23
CA CYS A 29 41.16 -36.54 -2.45
C CYS A 29 41.83 -37.87 -2.05
N PRO A 30 42.65 -38.49 -2.93
CA PRO A 30 43.34 -39.74 -2.63
C PRO A 30 44.25 -39.68 -1.40
N ASP A 31 44.68 -38.48 -1.02
CA ASP A 31 45.78 -38.30 -0.06
C ASP A 31 45.29 -37.87 1.33
N CYS A 32 44.37 -36.91 1.40
CA CYS A 32 43.84 -36.39 2.68
C CYS A 32 42.38 -36.78 2.93
N LYS A 33 41.76 -37.53 2.01
CA LYS A 33 40.31 -37.84 2.00
C LYS A 33 39.37 -36.63 2.00
N GLY A 34 39.89 -35.41 1.87
CA GLY A 34 39.09 -34.19 1.76
C GLY A 34 38.36 -34.12 0.42
N THR A 35 37.19 -33.50 0.41
CA THR A 35 36.34 -33.41 -0.78
C THR A 35 36.90 -32.42 -1.80
N ILE A 36 36.98 -32.83 -3.07
CA ILE A 36 37.33 -31.96 -4.21
C ILE A 36 36.08 -31.82 -5.09
N GLU A 37 35.65 -30.57 -5.31
CA GLU A 37 34.52 -30.26 -6.17
C GLU A 37 35.01 -29.58 -7.46
N LEU A 38 34.58 -30.11 -8.61
CA LEU A 38 34.86 -29.55 -9.93
C LEU A 38 33.55 -29.19 -10.63
N ASP A 39 33.39 -27.92 -10.98
CA ASP A 39 32.26 -27.45 -11.79
C ASP A 39 32.65 -27.35 -13.26
N LEU A 40 32.28 -28.34 -14.07
CA LEU A 40 32.65 -28.42 -15.49
C LEU A 40 31.61 -27.79 -16.43
N ARG A 41 30.73 -26.91 -15.92
CA ARG A 41 29.79 -26.15 -16.75
C ARG A 41 30.52 -25.06 -17.57
N PRO A 42 30.08 -24.78 -18.82
CA PRO A 42 30.66 -23.75 -19.67
C PRO A 42 30.59 -22.37 -18.99
N LYS A 43 31.58 -21.50 -19.27
CA LYS A 43 31.72 -20.18 -18.62
C LYS A 43 30.45 -19.31 -18.67
N SER A 44 29.61 -19.44 -19.69
CA SER A 44 28.31 -18.75 -19.80
C SER A 44 27.29 -19.12 -18.71
N ALA A 45 27.46 -20.28 -18.05
CA ALA A 45 26.65 -20.71 -16.90
C ALA A 45 27.33 -20.42 -15.55
N ARG A 46 28.58 -19.95 -15.54
CA ARG A 46 29.34 -19.61 -14.32
C ARG A 46 29.10 -18.18 -13.85
N GLU A 47 28.66 -17.28 -14.73
CA GLU A 47 28.22 -15.92 -14.37
C GLU A 47 26.80 -15.86 -13.80
N GLY A 48 26.08 -17.00 -13.73
CA GLY A 48 24.70 -17.08 -13.24
C GLY A 48 24.54 -17.51 -11.78
N ALA A 49 25.61 -17.64 -11.01
CA ALA A 49 25.51 -17.98 -9.58
C ALA A 49 26.76 -17.52 -8.81
N LEU A 50 26.93 -16.21 -8.68
CA LEU A 50 27.51 -15.67 -7.45
C LEU A 50 26.59 -16.12 -6.28
N PRO A 51 27.12 -16.43 -5.08
CA PRO A 51 26.29 -16.37 -3.89
C PRO A 51 25.61 -15.00 -3.93
N ALA A 52 24.29 -14.97 -3.76
CA ALA A 52 23.62 -13.71 -3.49
C ALA A 52 24.18 -13.19 -2.16
N GLU A 53 25.33 -12.51 -2.22
CA GLU A 53 25.60 -11.38 -1.35
C GLU A 53 24.27 -10.63 -1.33
N LYS A 54 23.63 -10.59 -0.16
CA LYS A 54 22.50 -9.70 0.08
C LYS A 54 23.03 -8.31 -0.27
N LYS A 55 22.86 -7.89 -1.53
CA LYS A 55 22.97 -6.50 -1.92
C LYS A 55 21.87 -5.84 -1.11
N GLN A 56 22.22 -5.36 0.08
CA GLN A 56 21.44 -4.39 0.79
C GLN A 56 21.23 -3.28 -0.24
N LYS A 57 20.03 -3.25 -0.84
CA LYS A 57 19.64 -2.09 -1.61
C LYS A 57 19.73 -0.95 -0.61
N GLU A 58 20.67 -0.03 -0.81
CA GLU A 58 20.72 1.20 -0.02
C GLU A 58 19.38 1.90 -0.21
N HIS A 59 18.50 1.68 0.76
CA HIS A 59 17.17 2.23 0.77
C HIS A 59 17.29 3.64 1.32
N LEU A 60 16.84 4.63 0.54
CA LEU A 60 16.70 6.01 1.01
C LEU A 60 15.83 6.02 2.28
N THR A 61 16.24 6.78 3.29
CA THR A 61 15.50 7.08 4.52
C THR A 61 15.40 8.59 4.74
N GLY A 62 14.56 9.02 5.67
CA GLY A 62 14.50 10.38 6.19
C GLY A 62 14.23 11.43 5.11
N GLU A 63 14.98 12.54 5.15
CA GLU A 63 14.81 13.66 4.22
C GLU A 63 15.02 13.26 2.74
N ALA A 64 15.89 12.29 2.46
CA ALA A 64 16.12 11.83 1.09
C ALA A 64 14.91 11.03 0.55
N LEU A 65 14.33 10.18 1.40
CA LEU A 65 13.09 9.46 1.08
C LEU A 65 11.91 10.42 0.95
N LYS A 66 11.75 11.37 1.87
CA LYS A 66 10.72 12.42 1.83
C LYS A 66 10.77 13.20 0.53
N LYS A 67 11.97 13.60 0.08
CA LYS A 67 12.16 14.29 -1.20
C LYS A 67 11.79 13.43 -2.39
N LYS A 68 12.08 12.12 -2.35
CA LYS A 68 11.65 11.16 -3.38
C LYS A 68 10.13 11.02 -3.39
N ILE A 69 9.51 10.87 -2.22
CA ILE A 69 8.05 10.83 -2.07
C ILE A 69 7.44 12.10 -2.64
N LEU A 70 7.86 13.29 -2.21
CA LEU A 70 7.29 14.56 -2.68
C LEU A 70 7.45 14.78 -4.20
N ARG A 71 8.50 14.22 -4.82
CA ARG A 71 8.65 14.23 -6.28
C ARG A 71 7.65 13.30 -6.96
N ASN A 72 7.41 12.13 -6.38
CA ASN A 72 6.52 11.10 -6.90
C ASN A 72 5.07 11.26 -6.44
N VAL A 73 4.77 12.16 -5.50
CA VAL A 73 3.40 12.50 -5.04
C VAL A 73 2.53 12.98 -6.20
N LYS A 74 3.13 13.48 -7.28
CA LYS A 74 2.43 13.78 -8.55
C LYS A 74 1.84 12.53 -9.23
N GLU A 75 2.28 11.34 -8.85
CA GLU A 75 1.80 10.04 -9.34
C GLU A 75 0.72 9.43 -8.43
N LEU A 76 0.40 10.07 -7.29
CA LEU A 76 -0.78 9.68 -6.53
C LEU A 76 -2.00 9.84 -7.44
N PRO A 77 -2.96 8.91 -7.39
CA PRO A 77 -4.23 9.14 -8.05
C PRO A 77 -4.75 10.46 -7.49
N PRO A 78 -4.94 11.49 -8.35
CA PRO A 78 -5.41 12.77 -7.87
C PRO A 78 -6.72 12.52 -7.14
N MET A 79 -6.95 13.29 -6.06
CA MET A 79 -8.27 13.28 -5.42
C MET A 79 -9.30 13.46 -6.55
N PRO A 80 -10.29 12.55 -6.68
CA PRO A 80 -11.17 12.59 -7.84
C PRO A 80 -11.74 13.99 -8.00
N GLN A 81 -11.69 14.53 -9.21
CA GLN A 81 -12.21 15.88 -9.50
C GLN A 81 -13.66 16.04 -9.02
N THR A 82 -14.39 14.94 -9.00
CA THR A 82 -15.71 14.76 -8.42
C THR A 82 -15.78 15.15 -6.94
N VAL A 83 -14.80 14.75 -6.12
CA VAL A 83 -14.72 15.11 -4.68
C VAL A 83 -14.37 16.58 -4.48
N LEU A 84 -13.44 17.12 -5.29
CA LEU A 84 -13.07 18.53 -5.22
C LEU A 84 -14.22 19.45 -5.61
N LYS A 85 -14.87 19.17 -6.75
CA LYS A 85 -16.08 19.89 -7.18
C LYS A 85 -17.20 19.76 -6.15
N ALA A 86 -17.38 18.59 -5.56
CA ALA A 86 -18.39 18.43 -4.52
C ALA A 86 -18.14 19.33 -3.31
N ARG A 87 -16.87 19.44 -2.88
CA ARG A 87 -16.48 20.36 -1.80
C ARG A 87 -16.76 21.82 -2.16
N GLU A 88 -16.45 22.24 -3.38
CA GLU A 88 -16.75 23.60 -3.87
C GLU A 88 -18.25 23.88 -3.83
N ILE A 89 -19.06 22.93 -4.32
CA ILE A 89 -20.52 23.05 -4.32
C ILE A 89 -21.07 23.07 -2.87
N MET A 90 -20.55 22.22 -1.98
CA MET A 90 -20.94 22.21 -0.56
C MET A 90 -20.55 23.48 0.20
N ALA A 91 -19.42 24.10 -0.16
CA ALA A 91 -18.95 25.33 0.46
C ALA A 91 -19.75 26.57 0.01
N ASN A 92 -20.45 26.46 -1.12
CA ASN A 92 -21.32 27.52 -1.62
C ASN A 92 -22.73 27.39 -0.99
N PRO A 93 -23.17 28.33 -0.14
CA PRO A 93 -24.52 28.28 0.45
C PRO A 93 -25.66 28.50 -0.56
N LYS A 94 -25.35 28.85 -1.82
CA LYS A 94 -26.32 29.03 -2.92
C LYS A 94 -26.30 27.88 -3.93
N SER A 95 -25.57 26.80 -3.68
CA SER A 95 -25.53 25.66 -4.60
C SER A 95 -26.88 24.97 -4.75
N ASP A 96 -27.12 24.36 -5.92
CA ASP A 96 -28.32 23.57 -6.21
C ASP A 96 -28.02 22.06 -6.13
N PHE A 97 -28.94 21.30 -5.53
CA PHE A 97 -28.90 19.84 -5.37
C PHE A 97 -28.71 19.10 -6.70
N LYS A 98 -29.16 19.72 -7.79
CA LYS A 98 -29.13 19.16 -9.13
C LYS A 98 -27.71 19.06 -9.70
N GLU A 99 -26.84 20.02 -9.39
CA GLU A 99 -25.45 20.02 -9.85
C GLU A 99 -24.64 18.91 -9.16
N LEU A 100 -24.82 18.74 -7.84
CA LEU A 100 -24.21 17.64 -7.08
C LEU A 100 -24.74 16.28 -7.56
N ALA A 101 -26.04 16.15 -7.81
CA ALA A 101 -26.60 14.89 -8.29
C ALA A 101 -26.05 14.50 -9.68
N GLN A 102 -26.04 15.45 -10.63
CA GLN A 102 -25.55 15.23 -11.99
C GLN A 102 -24.07 14.83 -12.03
N LEU A 103 -23.27 15.39 -11.13
CA LEU A 103 -21.84 15.11 -11.04
C LEU A 103 -21.55 13.62 -10.74
N PHE A 104 -22.48 12.89 -10.08
CA PHE A 104 -22.28 11.50 -9.66
C PHE A 104 -23.24 10.50 -10.29
N GLU A 105 -24.33 10.95 -10.92
CA GLU A 105 -25.17 10.06 -11.74
C GLU A 105 -24.43 9.42 -12.90
N THR A 106 -23.35 10.05 -13.37
CA THR A 106 -22.51 9.53 -14.45
C THR A 106 -21.59 8.39 -14.01
N ASP A 107 -21.35 8.22 -12.70
CA ASP A 107 -20.54 7.14 -12.15
C ASP A 107 -21.42 6.14 -11.38
N GLN A 108 -21.76 5.04 -12.06
CA GLN A 108 -22.61 3.98 -11.52
C GLN A 108 -22.05 3.36 -10.22
N ALA A 109 -20.73 3.27 -10.08
CA ALA A 109 -20.10 2.69 -8.90
C ALA A 109 -20.24 3.60 -7.69
N ILE A 110 -20.04 4.91 -7.88
CA ILE A 110 -20.23 5.91 -6.82
C ILE A 110 -21.71 6.03 -6.47
N ALA A 111 -22.60 6.12 -7.46
CA ALA A 111 -24.04 6.22 -7.23
C ALA A 111 -24.57 5.04 -6.41
N THR A 112 -24.13 3.81 -6.72
CA THR A 112 -24.51 2.61 -5.96
C THR A 112 -24.04 2.66 -4.51
N LYS A 113 -22.81 3.14 -4.24
CA LYS A 113 -22.29 3.30 -2.88
C LYS A 113 -23.08 4.35 -2.10
N ILE A 114 -23.35 5.51 -2.72
CA ILE A 114 -24.16 6.58 -2.14
C ILE A 114 -25.54 6.05 -1.75
N LEU A 115 -26.23 5.35 -2.66
CA LEU A 115 -27.54 4.77 -2.38
C LEU A 115 -27.50 3.72 -1.27
N LYS A 116 -26.47 2.87 -1.22
CA LYS A 116 -26.31 1.87 -0.15
C LYS A 116 -26.17 2.55 1.22
N ILE A 117 -25.41 3.63 1.29
CA ILE A 117 -25.20 4.37 2.53
C ILE A 117 -26.44 5.19 2.90
N ALA A 118 -27.11 5.82 1.93
CA ALA A 118 -28.35 6.56 2.13
C ALA A 118 -29.49 5.69 2.69
N ASN A 119 -29.53 4.40 2.31
CA ASN A 119 -30.47 3.41 2.83
C ASN A 119 -29.98 2.73 4.12
N SER A 120 -28.83 3.13 4.68
CA SER A 120 -28.34 2.54 5.93
C SER A 120 -29.18 2.98 7.13
N PRO A 121 -29.30 2.15 8.19
CA PRO A 121 -30.04 2.51 9.40
C PRO A 121 -29.58 3.82 10.04
N TYR A 122 -28.34 4.25 9.78
CA TYR A 122 -27.76 5.48 10.30
C TYR A 122 -28.60 6.73 9.95
N TYR A 123 -29.16 6.80 8.75
CA TYR A 123 -29.92 7.95 8.30
C TYR A 123 -31.42 7.87 8.63
N GLY A 124 -31.89 6.74 9.16
CA GLY A 124 -33.23 6.61 9.73
C GLY A 124 -34.39 6.82 8.74
N TYR A 125 -34.15 6.77 7.43
CA TYR A 125 -35.22 6.91 6.43
C TYR A 125 -36.00 5.60 6.29
N SER A 126 -37.31 5.65 6.48
CA SER A 126 -38.20 4.49 6.44
C SER A 126 -38.55 4.02 5.01
N GLY A 127 -38.30 4.85 3.99
CA GLY A 127 -38.52 4.50 2.59
C GLY A 127 -37.25 3.98 1.90
N LYS A 128 -37.38 3.58 0.63
CA LYS A 128 -36.23 3.23 -0.21
C LYS A 128 -35.75 4.46 -0.98
N VAL A 129 -34.49 4.83 -0.80
CA VAL A 129 -33.79 5.83 -1.63
C VAL A 129 -33.30 5.13 -2.89
N SER A 130 -33.85 5.50 -4.05
CA SER A 130 -33.58 4.83 -5.34
C SER A 130 -32.83 5.69 -6.37
N SER A 131 -32.64 6.98 -6.12
CA SER A 131 -31.88 7.88 -6.99
C SER A 131 -31.10 8.89 -6.18
N ILE A 132 -30.07 9.49 -6.81
CA ILE A 132 -29.25 10.51 -6.16
C ILE A 132 -30.08 11.76 -5.86
N GLN A 133 -30.98 12.20 -6.75
CA GLN A 133 -31.87 13.32 -6.42
C GLN A 133 -32.77 13.03 -5.22
N ARG A 134 -33.26 11.78 -5.09
CA ARG A 134 -34.07 11.39 -3.92
C ARG A 134 -33.21 11.36 -2.65
N ALA A 135 -31.96 10.93 -2.74
CA ALA A 135 -31.01 11.02 -1.64
C ALA A 135 -30.79 12.48 -1.22
N SER A 136 -30.66 13.40 -2.18
CA SER A 136 -30.52 14.84 -1.94
C SER A 136 -31.69 15.43 -1.14
N LEU A 137 -32.92 15.08 -1.52
CA LEU A 137 -34.13 15.59 -0.86
C LEU A 137 -34.32 15.02 0.54
N VAL A 138 -33.99 13.74 0.74
CA VAL A 138 -34.19 13.05 2.02
C VAL A 138 -33.11 13.41 3.04
N LEU A 139 -31.87 13.61 2.58
CA LEU A 139 -30.71 13.75 3.45
C LEU A 139 -30.19 15.19 3.58
N GLY A 140 -30.57 16.08 2.66
CA GLY A 140 -30.15 17.48 2.62
C GLY A 140 -28.75 17.72 2.04
N HIS A 141 -28.39 19.00 1.84
CA HIS A 141 -27.18 19.43 1.12
C HIS A 141 -25.89 18.91 1.75
N LYS A 142 -25.77 19.00 3.08
CA LYS A 142 -24.56 18.60 3.80
C LYS A 142 -24.32 17.09 3.65
N THR A 143 -25.35 16.29 3.91
CA THR A 143 -25.24 14.83 3.88
C THR A 143 -24.97 14.28 2.48
N LEU A 144 -25.60 14.87 1.45
CA LEU A 144 -25.34 14.44 0.07
C LEU A 144 -23.88 14.66 -0.31
N GLY A 145 -23.34 15.84 0.02
CA GLY A 145 -21.95 16.16 -0.21
C GLY A 145 -20.98 15.21 0.52
N GLU A 146 -21.29 14.81 1.75
CA GLU A 146 -20.52 13.79 2.47
C GLU A 146 -20.56 12.42 1.78
N LEU A 147 -21.75 11.95 1.36
CA LEU A 147 -21.91 10.68 0.66
C LEU A 147 -21.13 10.63 -0.63
N ILE A 148 -21.08 11.77 -1.30
CA ILE A 148 -20.31 12.03 -2.48
C ILE A 148 -18.80 11.94 -2.18
N THR A 149 -18.31 12.58 -1.12
CA THR A 149 -16.92 12.47 -0.68
C THR A 149 -16.57 11.02 -0.34
N ILE A 150 -17.47 10.31 0.36
CA ILE A 150 -17.32 8.88 0.67
C ILE A 150 -17.24 8.04 -0.62
N GLY A 151 -18.14 8.30 -1.57
CA GLY A 151 -18.21 7.59 -2.84
C GLY A 151 -16.97 7.78 -3.70
N GLY A 152 -16.50 9.02 -3.84
CA GLY A 152 -15.30 9.35 -4.61
C GLY A 152 -14.02 8.84 -3.96
N THR A 153 -13.90 8.88 -2.63
CA THR A 153 -12.72 8.31 -1.93
C THR A 153 -12.70 6.78 -1.92
N ALA A 154 -13.81 6.12 -2.26
CA ALA A 154 -13.91 4.67 -2.20
C ALA A 154 -13.13 3.93 -3.29
N SER A 155 -12.83 4.58 -4.42
CA SER A 155 -11.89 4.05 -5.41
C SER A 155 -10.45 4.23 -4.93
N LEU A 156 -10.11 5.43 -4.46
CA LEU A 156 -8.79 5.80 -3.96
C LEU A 156 -8.34 4.96 -2.75
N LEU A 157 -9.18 4.84 -1.73
CA LEU A 157 -8.90 4.11 -0.48
C LEU A 157 -9.31 2.62 -0.54
N GLY A 158 -9.89 2.20 -1.67
CA GLY A 158 -10.44 0.85 -1.85
C GLY A 158 -9.42 -0.19 -2.26
N HIS A 159 -8.20 0.22 -2.63
CA HIS A 159 -7.15 -0.67 -3.08
C HIS A 159 -6.59 -1.53 -1.93
N ARG A 160 -6.04 -2.70 -2.29
CA ARG A 160 -5.25 -3.52 -1.37
C ARG A 160 -3.91 -2.83 -1.12
N LEU A 161 -3.49 -2.78 0.14
CA LEU A 161 -2.19 -2.24 0.54
C LEU A 161 -1.34 -3.40 1.06
N GLU A 162 -0.44 -3.89 0.21
CA GLU A 162 0.35 -5.08 0.51
C GLU A 162 1.43 -4.81 1.57
N GLY A 163 2.05 -3.62 1.55
CA GLY A 163 3.03 -3.20 2.54
C GLY A 163 2.42 -3.05 3.93
N TYR A 164 1.16 -2.59 4.03
CA TYR A 164 0.43 -2.56 5.29
C TYR A 164 -0.32 -3.85 5.63
N GLY A 165 -0.30 -4.86 4.75
CA GLY A 165 -1.08 -6.09 4.93
C GLY A 165 -2.60 -5.86 4.97
N LEU A 166 -3.11 -4.77 4.38
CA LEU A 166 -4.53 -4.44 4.38
C LEU A 166 -5.21 -4.97 3.12
N ASP A 167 -6.28 -5.73 3.32
CA ASP A 167 -7.15 -6.19 2.26
C ASP A 167 -7.86 -5.04 1.53
N ALA A 168 -8.30 -5.31 0.31
CA ALA A 168 -9.05 -4.34 -0.49
C ALA A 168 -10.27 -3.81 0.28
N GLY A 169 -10.36 -2.49 0.39
CA GLY A 169 -11.43 -1.79 1.09
C GLY A 169 -11.33 -1.77 2.62
N ALA A 170 -10.29 -2.38 3.23
CA ALA A 170 -10.08 -2.31 4.67
C ALA A 170 -9.78 -0.86 5.12
N LEU A 171 -8.87 -0.18 4.42
CA LEU A 171 -8.54 1.22 4.70
C LEU A 171 -9.77 2.12 4.56
N TRP A 172 -10.54 1.98 3.46
CA TRP A 172 -11.76 2.77 3.26
C TRP A 172 -12.79 2.56 4.38
N LYS A 173 -13.02 1.31 4.83
CA LYS A 173 -13.94 1.03 5.95
C LYS A 173 -13.48 1.66 7.25
N HIS A 174 -12.18 1.58 7.56
CA HIS A 174 -11.56 2.22 8.72
C HIS A 174 -11.75 3.75 8.67
N SER A 175 -11.34 4.38 7.57
CA SER A 175 -11.52 5.82 7.35
C SER A 175 -12.96 6.26 7.50
N LEU A 176 -13.92 5.48 6.99
CA LEU A 176 -15.34 5.78 7.12
C LEU A 176 -15.83 5.70 8.58
N ALA A 177 -15.40 4.67 9.31
CA ALA A 177 -15.73 4.53 10.73
C ALA A 177 -15.16 5.70 11.56
N VAL A 178 -13.91 6.08 11.31
CA VAL A 178 -13.26 7.23 11.96
C VAL A 178 -13.96 8.53 11.61
N ALA A 179 -14.33 8.75 10.34
CA ALA A 179 -15.08 9.92 9.89
C ALA A 179 -16.41 10.09 10.64
N PHE A 180 -17.21 9.02 10.74
CA PHE A 180 -18.46 9.06 11.49
C PHE A 180 -18.24 9.23 12.99
N GLY A 181 -17.24 8.55 13.57
CA GLY A 181 -16.88 8.70 14.98
C GLY A 181 -16.46 10.13 15.33
N ALA A 182 -15.55 10.71 14.55
CA ALA A 182 -15.11 12.09 14.70
C ALA A 182 -16.27 13.08 14.60
N ARG A 183 -17.20 12.84 13.66
CA ARG A 183 -18.41 13.66 13.52
C ARG A 183 -19.33 13.58 14.72
N ILE A 184 -19.60 12.39 15.25
CA ILE A 184 -20.44 12.20 16.44
C ILE A 184 -19.84 12.97 17.63
N ILE A 185 -18.52 12.92 17.79
CA ILE A 185 -17.81 13.67 18.83
C ILE A 185 -17.95 15.18 18.60
N ALA A 186 -17.69 15.65 17.38
CA ALA A 186 -17.77 17.06 17.03
C ALA A 186 -19.18 17.63 17.22
N ASN A 187 -20.24 16.93 16.81
CA ASN A 187 -21.63 17.36 17.03
C ASN A 187 -21.97 17.57 18.51
N ASN A 188 -21.33 16.83 19.43
CA ASN A 188 -21.56 16.97 20.87
C ASN A 188 -20.69 18.05 21.53
N LYS A 189 -19.63 18.53 20.86
CA LYS A 189 -18.64 19.44 21.46
C LYS A 189 -18.58 20.80 20.76
N GLU A 190 -18.52 20.78 19.44
CA GLU A 190 -18.48 21.96 18.57
C GLU A 190 -19.15 21.63 17.22
N PRO A 191 -20.48 21.82 17.11
CA PRO A 191 -21.23 21.47 15.90
C PRO A 191 -20.73 22.18 14.64
N ALA A 192 -20.11 23.36 14.75
CA ALA A 192 -19.55 24.07 13.62
C ALA A 192 -18.43 23.27 12.92
N LEU A 193 -17.71 22.41 13.67
CA LEU A 193 -16.60 21.59 13.16
C LEU A 193 -17.02 20.20 12.67
N SER A 194 -18.31 19.85 12.72
CA SER A 194 -18.80 18.50 12.36
C SER A 194 -18.33 18.04 10.97
N ASN A 195 -18.43 18.91 9.97
CA ASN A 195 -18.07 18.58 8.58
C ASN A 195 -16.55 18.45 8.40
N ASP A 196 -15.78 19.32 9.06
CA ASP A 196 -14.33 19.28 9.01
C ASP A 196 -13.81 18.03 9.73
N ALA A 197 -14.35 17.71 10.90
CA ALA A 197 -14.03 16.49 11.65
C ALA A 197 -14.35 15.21 10.85
N PHE A 198 -15.50 15.18 10.17
CA PHE A 198 -15.85 14.09 9.26
C PHE A 198 -14.82 13.94 8.13
N THR A 199 -14.50 15.05 7.46
CA THR A 199 -13.56 15.05 6.33
C THR A 199 -12.17 14.63 6.77
N SER A 200 -11.67 15.20 7.87
CA SER A 200 -10.39 14.84 8.49
C SER A 200 -10.34 13.36 8.83
N GLY A 201 -11.38 12.79 9.44
CA GLY A 201 -11.43 11.36 9.75
C GLY A 201 -11.40 10.48 8.50
N LEU A 202 -12.02 10.93 7.40
CA LEU A 202 -12.04 10.19 6.13
C LEU A 202 -10.66 10.13 5.47
N ILE A 203 -9.87 11.20 5.56
CA ILE A 203 -8.57 11.30 4.88
C ILE A 203 -7.35 11.10 5.79
N HIS A 204 -7.53 10.92 7.10
CA HIS A 204 -6.42 10.93 8.08
C HIS A 204 -5.30 9.93 7.73
N ASP A 205 -5.66 8.76 7.22
CA ASP A 205 -4.73 7.68 6.87
C ASP A 205 -4.39 7.62 5.37
N ALA A 206 -4.68 8.68 4.59
CA ALA A 206 -4.36 8.71 3.17
C ALA A 206 -2.86 8.56 2.87
N GLY A 207 -1.99 8.92 3.84
CA GLY A 207 -0.53 8.70 3.76
C GLY A 207 -0.14 7.24 3.56
N LYS A 208 -0.95 6.28 4.04
CA LYS A 208 -0.70 4.85 3.86
C LYS A 208 -0.69 4.44 2.38
N LEU A 209 -1.46 5.12 1.53
CA LEU A 209 -1.41 4.89 0.07
C LEU A 209 -0.04 5.22 -0.52
N ILE A 210 0.63 6.23 0.02
CA ILE A 210 1.94 6.69 -0.43
C ILE A 210 3.03 5.76 0.10
N LEU A 211 2.94 5.43 1.39
CA LEU A 211 3.96 4.67 2.10
C LEU A 211 3.94 3.18 1.75
N ASP A 212 2.80 2.63 1.30
CA ASP A 212 2.63 1.19 1.04
C ASP A 212 3.76 0.58 0.20
N GLN A 213 4.11 1.21 -0.94
CA GLN A 213 5.16 0.70 -1.81
C GLN A 213 6.54 0.68 -1.12
N TYR A 214 6.84 1.68 -0.29
CA TYR A 214 8.13 1.81 0.39
C TYR A 214 8.24 0.84 1.57
N ILE A 215 7.12 0.55 2.23
CA ILE A 215 7.03 -0.49 3.26
C ILE A 215 7.16 -1.86 2.61
N LYS A 216 6.45 -2.12 1.50
CA LYS A 216 6.55 -3.38 0.76
C LYS A 216 7.98 -3.67 0.30
N GLU A 217 8.71 -2.66 -0.17
CA GLU A 217 10.13 -2.78 -0.52
C GLU A 217 11.02 -3.19 0.67
N ARG A 218 10.61 -2.88 1.90
CA ARG A 218 11.39 -3.03 3.14
C ARG A 218 10.71 -3.98 4.13
N TRP A 219 9.81 -4.85 3.65
CA TRP A 219 8.95 -5.65 4.52
C TRP A 219 9.73 -6.49 5.54
N GLU A 220 10.88 -7.05 5.14
CA GLU A 220 11.75 -7.83 6.02
C GLU A 220 12.18 -7.04 7.28
N LEU A 221 12.47 -5.74 7.14
CA LEU A 221 12.85 -4.87 8.26
C LEU A 221 11.64 -4.57 9.16
N PHE A 222 10.46 -4.43 8.57
CA PHE A 222 9.21 -4.21 9.31
C PHE A 222 8.82 -5.46 10.11
N GLU A 223 8.94 -6.64 9.49
CA GLU A 223 8.67 -7.93 10.14
C GLU A 223 9.62 -8.18 11.31
N GLU A 224 10.93 -7.94 11.11
CA GLU A 224 11.93 -8.06 12.18
C GLU A 224 11.66 -7.09 13.34
N PHE A 225 11.34 -5.83 13.03
CA PHE A 225 11.08 -4.82 14.05
C PHE A 225 9.80 -5.06 14.84
N MET A 226 8.77 -5.66 14.21
CA MET A 226 7.48 -5.95 14.85
C MET A 226 7.38 -7.37 15.41
N ALA A 227 8.44 -8.19 15.32
CA ALA A 227 8.41 -9.60 15.71
C ALA A 227 8.07 -9.85 17.19
N ASP A 228 8.36 -8.88 18.07
CA ASP A 228 8.07 -8.97 19.51
C ASP A 228 6.60 -8.65 19.86
N GLY A 229 5.81 -8.15 18.90
CA GLY A 229 4.41 -7.76 19.07
C GLY A 229 4.16 -6.56 20.00
N GLN A 230 5.20 -5.90 20.49
CA GLN A 230 5.11 -4.71 21.37
C GLN A 230 5.15 -3.41 20.57
N GLN A 231 5.67 -3.46 19.34
CA GLN A 231 5.83 -2.30 18.48
C GLN A 231 4.57 -2.01 17.64
N THR A 232 4.39 -0.74 17.29
CA THR A 232 3.33 -0.30 16.38
C THR A 232 3.87 -0.04 14.99
N PHE A 233 2.99 -0.03 13.97
CA PHE A 233 3.36 0.40 12.62
C PHE A 233 3.98 1.80 12.60
N LEU A 234 3.45 2.74 13.41
CA LEU A 234 4.00 4.09 13.53
C LEU A 234 5.44 4.09 14.07
N SER A 235 5.72 3.24 15.08
CA SER A 235 7.08 3.07 15.59
C SER A 235 8.02 2.52 14.51
N ALA A 236 7.54 1.57 13.70
CA ALA A 236 8.29 0.96 12.61
C ALA A 236 8.58 1.97 11.48
N GLU A 237 7.59 2.77 11.08
CA GLU A 237 7.74 3.86 10.10
C GLU A 237 8.82 4.84 10.55
N LYS A 238 8.74 5.32 11.80
CA LYS A 238 9.74 6.24 12.36
C LYS A 238 11.14 5.65 12.44
N LYS A 239 11.25 4.35 12.69
CA LYS A 239 12.56 3.69 12.84
C LYS A 239 13.19 3.33 11.51
N ILE A 240 12.40 2.83 10.55
CA ILE A 240 12.87 2.22 9.30
C ILE A 240 12.85 3.23 8.16
N LEU A 241 11.79 4.03 8.07
CA LEU A 241 11.64 5.06 7.03
C LEU A 241 12.17 6.42 7.50
N GLU A 242 12.26 6.63 8.81
CA GLU A 242 12.53 7.94 9.44
C GLU A 242 11.49 8.99 9.03
N LEU A 243 10.24 8.53 8.85
CA LEU A 243 9.06 9.31 8.46
C LEU A 243 7.82 8.80 9.21
N ASP A 244 6.76 9.61 9.23
CA ASP A 244 5.39 9.27 9.64
C ASP A 244 4.35 9.93 8.71
#